data_AF-A0A3C1KJJ1-F1
#
_entry.id   AF-A0A3C1KJJ1-F1
#
_cell.length_a   1.000
_cell.length_b   1.000
_cell.length_c   1.000
_cell.angle_alpha   90.00
_cell.angle_beta   90.00
_cell.angle_gamma   90.00
#
_symmetry.space_group_name_H-M   'P 1'
#
loop_
_entity.id
_entity.type
_entity.pdbx_description
1 polymer ?
#
loop_
_entity_poly.entity_id
_entity_poly.type
_entity_poly.pdbx_seq_one_letter_code
_entity_poly.pdbx_strand_id
1 'polypeptide(L)'
;GKDIVIKDVIADAMLQQILTRPKDYSVVATLNLNGDYLSDALAAQVGGIGIAPGANLSDTIALFEATHGTAPKYAGQDKVNPGSLILSAEMMLRHMG
;
A
#
# COMPACT_ATOMS: atom_id res chain seq x y z
N GLY A 1 18.94 12.52 14.35
CA GLY A 1 17.74 12.15 13.58
C GLY A 1 16.56 12.95 14.09
N LYS A 2 15.41 12.90 13.41
CA LYS A 2 14.15 13.42 13.96
C LYS A 2 13.58 12.43 14.98
N ASP A 3 12.89 12.91 16.00
CA ASP A 3 12.19 12.05 16.97
C ASP A 3 11.01 11.33 16.28
N ILE A 4 10.79 10.06 16.65
CA ILE A 4 9.65 9.26 16.18
C ILE A 4 8.57 9.27 17.26
N VAL A 5 7.39 9.79 16.92
CA VAL A 5 6.24 9.82 17.82
C VAL A 5 5.38 8.57 17.58
N ILE A 6 5.19 7.76 18.62
CA ILE A 6 4.32 6.58 18.59
C ILE A 6 2.97 6.95 19.19
N LYS A 7 1.88 6.60 18.50
CA LYS A 7 0.49 6.78 18.93
C LYS A 7 -0.32 5.56 18.56
N ASP A 8 -1.32 5.25 19.36
CA ASP A 8 -2.33 4.23 19.11
C ASP A 8 -3.70 4.85 18.80
N VAL A 9 -4.48 4.16 17.96
CA VAL A 9 -5.84 4.55 17.56
C VAL A 9 -6.65 3.27 17.41
N ILE A 10 -7.89 3.28 17.92
CA ILE A 10 -8.82 2.14 17.75
C ILE A 10 -9.25 2.04 16.28
N ALA A 11 -9.44 0.82 15.77
CA ALA A 11 -9.65 0.55 14.35
C ALA A 11 -10.83 1.34 13.73
N ASP A 12 -11.93 1.49 14.46
CA ASP A 12 -13.10 2.26 14.02
C ASP A 12 -12.78 3.75 13.81
N ALA A 13 -12.09 4.35 14.78
CA ALA A 13 -11.62 5.72 14.73
C ALA A 13 -10.57 5.89 13.61
N MET A 14 -9.71 4.89 13.39
CA MET A 14 -8.75 4.92 12.28
C MET A 14 -9.45 4.96 10.92
N LEU A 15 -10.46 4.11 10.70
CA LEU A 15 -11.26 4.10 9.48
C LEU A 15 -12.00 5.43 9.23
N GLN A 16 -12.40 6.14 10.28
CA GLN A 16 -12.92 7.51 10.16
C GLN A 16 -11.81 8.53 9.84
N GLN A 17 -10.63 8.37 10.42
CA GLN A 17 -9.55 9.36 10.35
C GLN A 17 -8.78 9.30 9.03
N ILE A 18 -8.70 8.14 8.37
CA ILE A 18 -8.19 8.08 6.99
C ILE A 18 -9.03 8.91 6.02
N LEU A 19 -10.32 9.15 6.30
CA LEU A 19 -11.18 9.97 5.47
C LEU A 19 -11.08 11.45 5.83
N THR A 20 -11.06 11.75 7.12
CA THR A 20 -11.19 13.14 7.63
C THR A 20 -9.86 13.84 7.85
N ARG A 21 -8.81 13.09 8.20
CA ARG A 21 -7.47 13.61 8.52
C ARG A 21 -6.33 12.65 8.12
N PRO A 22 -6.27 12.16 6.86
CA PRO A 22 -5.24 11.21 6.43
C PRO A 22 -3.80 11.75 6.59
N LYS A 23 -3.61 13.07 6.52
CA LYS A 23 -2.31 13.75 6.65
C LYS A 23 -1.69 13.65 8.05
N ASP A 24 -2.46 13.25 9.06
CA ASP A 24 -1.96 13.10 10.42
C ASP A 24 -1.11 11.83 10.62
N TYR A 25 -1.08 10.95 9.61
CA TYR A 25 -0.40 9.66 9.65
C TYR A 25 0.77 9.59 8.67
N SER A 26 1.78 8.80 9.03
CA SER A 26 2.95 8.55 8.17
C SER A 26 3.21 7.05 7.99
N VAL A 27 3.32 6.32 9.09
CA VAL A 27 3.47 4.86 9.09
C VAL A 27 2.41 4.27 10.01
N VAL A 28 1.68 3.27 9.53
CA VAL A 28 0.64 2.58 10.28
C VAL A 28 1.04 1.12 10.40
N ALA A 29 1.31 0.67 11.63
CA ALA A 29 1.51 -0.73 11.94
C ALA A 29 0.21 -1.30 12.52
N THR A 30 -0.19 -2.48 12.06
CA THR A 30 -1.48 -3.09 12.44
C THR A 30 -1.43 -4.61 12.32
N LEU A 31 -2.40 -5.28 12.94
CA LEU A 31 -2.63 -6.71 12.78
C LEU A 31 -3.21 -7.02 11.40
N ASN A 32 -3.04 -8.27 10.95
CA ASN A 32 -3.37 -8.74 9.60
C ASN A 32 -4.75 -8.24 9.10
N LEU A 33 -5.84 -8.58 9.80
CA LEU A 33 -7.19 -8.24 9.35
C LEU A 33 -7.48 -6.74 9.29
N ASN A 34 -7.01 -5.99 10.29
CA ASN A 34 -7.17 -4.53 10.28
C ASN A 34 -6.32 -3.89 9.18
N GLY A 35 -5.16 -4.46 8.87
CA GLY A 35 -4.30 -4.04 7.76
C GLY A 35 -4.98 -4.22 6.42
N ASP A 36 -5.58 -5.38 6.19
CA ASP A 36 -6.31 -5.73 4.97
C ASP A 36 -7.44 -4.71 4.68
N TYR A 37 -8.32 -4.49 5.65
CA TYR A 37 -9.41 -3.51 5.50
C TYR A 37 -8.90 -2.08 5.29
N LEU A 38 -7.84 -1.70 5.99
CA LEU A 38 -7.30 -0.35 5.93
C LEU A 38 -6.57 -0.07 4.62
N SER A 39 -5.76 -1.01 4.13
CA SER A 39 -5.00 -0.86 2.89
C SER A 39 -5.91 -0.74 1.68
N ASP A 40 -7.01 -1.50 1.63
CA ASP A 40 -8.00 -1.41 0.56
C ASP A 40 -8.73 -0.06 0.57
N ALA A 41 -9.15 0.40 1.75
CA ALA A 41 -9.78 1.70 1.91
C ALA A 41 -8.85 2.84 1.45
N LEU A 42 -7.57 2.79 1.83
CA LEU A 42 -6.56 3.78 1.44
C LEU A 42 -6.26 3.72 -0.06
N ALA A 43 -6.12 2.54 -0.66
CA ALA A 43 -5.94 2.38 -2.09
C ALA A 43 -7.12 2.97 -2.87
N ALA A 44 -8.35 2.75 -2.42
CA ALA A 44 -9.55 3.32 -3.03
C ALA A 44 -9.56 4.86 -3.01
N GLN A 45 -9.03 5.50 -1.96
CA GLN A 45 -8.96 6.97 -1.87
C GLN A 45 -8.07 7.61 -2.94
N VAL A 46 -7.04 6.89 -3.41
CA VAL A 46 -6.06 7.45 -4.35
C VAL A 46 -6.31 7.09 -5.81
N GLY A 47 -7.27 6.21 -6.10
CA GLY A 47 -7.57 5.76 -7.47
C GLY A 47 -7.70 4.24 -7.64
N GLY A 48 -7.60 3.49 -6.54
CA GLY A 48 -7.77 2.03 -6.48
C GLY A 48 -6.46 1.26 -6.55
N ILE A 49 -6.57 -0.07 -6.39
CA ILE A 49 -5.44 -1.01 -6.33
C ILE A 49 -4.58 -1.03 -7.60
N GLY A 50 -5.07 -0.51 -8.73
CA GLY A 50 -4.32 -0.45 -10.00
C GLY A 50 -3.12 0.48 -9.97
N ILE A 51 -3.05 1.39 -8.99
CA ILE A 51 -1.93 2.31 -8.78
C ILE A 51 -1.27 2.19 -7.40
N ALA A 52 -1.78 1.31 -6.53
CA ALA A 52 -1.21 1.08 -5.22
C ALA A 52 0.01 0.14 -5.38
N PRO A 53 1.20 0.49 -4.87
CA PRO A 53 2.34 -0.41 -4.85
C PRO A 53 2.30 -1.35 -3.63
N GLY A 54 3.04 -2.45 -3.72
CA GLY A 54 3.07 -3.48 -2.69
C GLY A 54 4.43 -4.17 -2.56
N ALA A 55 4.73 -4.61 -1.33
CA ALA A 55 5.90 -5.41 -1.03
C ALA A 55 5.59 -6.40 0.11
N ASN A 56 6.15 -7.60 -0.01
CA ASN A 56 6.16 -8.65 1.00
C ASN A 56 7.60 -8.82 1.48
N LEU A 57 7.88 -8.47 2.73
CA LEU A 57 9.23 -8.41 3.28
C LEU A 57 9.43 -9.45 4.39
N SER A 58 10.62 -10.03 4.40
CA SER A 58 11.13 -10.89 5.47
C SER A 58 12.61 -10.58 5.71
N ASP A 59 13.22 -11.23 6.70
CA ASP A 59 14.64 -11.03 7.02
C ASP A 59 15.61 -11.48 5.91
N THR A 60 15.15 -12.34 4.99
CA THR A 60 16.02 -12.97 3.97
C THR A 60 15.55 -12.71 2.54
N ILE A 61 14.28 -12.42 2.33
CA ILE A 61 13.66 -12.24 1.01
C ILE A 61 12.74 -11.01 1.06
N ALA A 62 12.85 -10.19 0.02
CA ALA A 62 11.93 -9.10 -0.28
C ALA A 62 11.30 -9.34 -1.66
N LEU A 63 9.98 -9.43 -1.71
CA LEU A 63 9.19 -9.54 -2.93
C LEU A 63 8.44 -8.23 -3.17
N PHE A 64 8.61 -7.65 -4.35
CA PHE A 64 7.91 -6.44 -4.77
C PHE A 64 6.99 -6.79 -5.94
N GLU A 65 5.70 -6.51 -5.79
CA GLU A 65 4.69 -6.95 -6.75
C GLU A 65 3.57 -5.93 -6.90
N ALA A 66 2.83 -6.02 -8.01
CA ALA A 66 1.64 -5.21 -8.18
C ALA A 66 0.53 -5.67 -7.23
N THR A 67 -0.22 -4.74 -6.65
CA THR A 67 -1.35 -5.06 -5.76
C THR A 67 -2.57 -5.57 -6.53
N HIS A 68 -2.65 -5.29 -7.83
CA HIS A 68 -3.76 -5.76 -8.67
C HIS A 68 -3.57 -7.20 -9.15
N GLY A 69 -4.68 -7.86 -9.51
CA GLY A 69 -4.66 -9.19 -10.11
C GLY A 69 -4.24 -9.21 -11.60
N THR A 70 -4.40 -10.38 -12.23
CA THR A 70 -3.88 -10.67 -13.59
C THR A 70 -4.65 -10.05 -14.75
N ALA A 71 -5.90 -9.60 -14.52
CA ALA A 71 -6.77 -8.98 -15.52
C ALA A 71 -6.79 -9.69 -16.91
N PRO A 72 -7.11 -11.00 -16.96
CA PRO A 72 -6.85 -11.86 -18.14
C PRO A 72 -7.58 -11.41 -19.41
N LYS A 73 -8.72 -10.72 -19.28
CA LYS A 73 -9.47 -10.14 -20.40
C LYS A 73 -8.64 -9.17 -21.24
N TYR A 74 -7.58 -8.59 -20.70
CA TYR A 74 -6.75 -7.59 -21.37
C TYR A 74 -5.33 -8.08 -21.71
N ALA A 75 -5.03 -9.37 -21.47
CA ALA A 75 -3.74 -9.94 -21.78
C ALA A 75 -3.41 -9.79 -23.29
N GLY A 76 -2.20 -9.33 -23.59
CA GLY A 76 -1.72 -9.14 -24.96
C GLY A 76 -2.35 -7.97 -25.73
N GLN A 77 -3.12 -7.10 -25.08
CA GLN A 77 -3.82 -6.01 -25.75
C GLN A 77 -3.20 -4.63 -25.58
N ASP A 78 -2.16 -4.50 -24.75
CA ASP A 78 -1.50 -3.22 -24.43
C ASP A 78 -2.48 -2.12 -23.97
N LYS A 79 -3.32 -2.47 -22.97
CA LYS A 79 -4.41 -1.59 -22.47
C LYS A 79 -4.39 -1.35 -20.96
N VAL A 80 -3.60 -2.10 -20.21
CA VAL A 80 -3.63 -2.07 -18.74
C VAL A 80 -2.61 -1.06 -18.19
N ASN A 81 -2.92 -0.47 -17.05
CA ASN A 81 -2.05 0.47 -16.37
C ASN A 81 -0.89 -0.28 -15.68
N PRO A 82 0.39 -0.02 -16.03
CA PRO A 82 1.55 -0.65 -15.37
C PRO A 82 1.95 0.03 -14.05
N GLY A 83 1.24 1.07 -13.62
CA GLY A 83 1.63 1.99 -12.54
C GLY A 83 1.93 1.31 -11.21
N SER A 84 1.05 0.40 -10.73
CA SER A 84 1.29 -0.36 -9.50
C SER A 84 2.63 -1.11 -9.54
N LEU A 85 2.91 -1.83 -10.63
CA LEU A 85 4.16 -2.59 -10.77
C LEU A 85 5.40 -1.68 -10.81
N ILE A 86 5.32 -0.56 -11.54
CA ILE A 86 6.43 0.41 -11.62
C ILE A 86 6.70 1.02 -10.24
N LEU A 87 5.66 1.38 -9.49
CA LEU A 87 5.81 1.93 -8.15
C LEU A 87 6.32 0.87 -7.15
N SER A 88 5.94 -0.40 -7.30
CA SER A 88 6.54 -1.49 -6.51
C SER A 88 8.03 -1.69 -6.85
N ALA A 89 8.42 -1.55 -8.11
CA ALA A 89 9.84 -1.55 -8.49
C ALA A 89 10.59 -0.33 -7.93
N GLU A 90 9.94 0.83 -7.83
CA GLU A 90 10.50 2.00 -7.15
C GLU A 90 10.72 1.75 -5.65
N MET A 91 9.77 1.10 -4.97
CA MET A 91 9.93 0.64 -3.59
C MET A 91 11.10 -0.34 -3.45
N MET A 92 11.29 -1.23 -4.42
CA MET A 92 12.44 -2.15 -4.46
C MET A 92 13.75 -1.38 -4.51
N LEU A 93 13.87 -0.38 -5.40
CA LEU A 93 15.06 0.44 -5.50
C LEU A 93 15.34 1.18 -4.19
N ARG A 94 14.30 1.76 -3.53
CA ARG A 94 14.45 2.37 -2.20
C ARG A 94 14.93 1.39 -1.13
N HIS A 95 14.49 0.14 -1.20
CA HIS A 95 14.88 -0.91 -0.26
C HIS A 95 16.35 -1.34 -0.43
N MET A 96 16.89 -1.27 -1.65
CA MET A 96 18.27 -1.66 -1.97
C MET A 96 19.31 -0.60 -1.55
N GLY A 97 18.89 0.64 -1.29
CA GLY A 97 19.76 1.78 -0.96
C GLY A 97 20.21 2.57 -2.18
#